data_AF-A0AAE0RWC5-F1
#
_entry.id   AF-A0AAE0RWC5-F1
#
_cell.length_a   1.000
_cell.length_b   1.000
_cell.length_c   1.000
_cell.angle_alpha   90.00
_cell.angle_beta   90.00
_cell.angle_gamma   90.00
#
_symmetry.space_group_name_H-M   'P 1'
#
loop_
_entity.id
_entity.type
_entity.pdbx_description
1 polymer ?
#
loop_
_entity_poly.entity_id
_entity_poly.type
_entity_poly.pdbx_seq_one_letter_code
_entity_poly.pdbx_strand_id
1 'polypeptide(L)'
;MNDLEDEEKAIEFWHAAFKRGTDFDLWGQPVEAIDGYQRLSKHIQKYSTSDSLLFTDEQKRVLSKIAICLDLRCKALLHQGAIEGISLDDLKKIESTFKKLLNTRSKDFPVDVVAAQLQAQTAPTNQFYENEGDEQRERAKGSLLPKPIHFGGKSVLTIRIEKIGLKDATQYIDPHIQVSVKDSQGSDLTSLQDTPVAIAKEDNYVIFNMDVHIQKSIDSLPPGYAIFFEFQHYKPKKQTVSTRCWAFMEQDEIKDGPAVLELYKKPTNFKRKGLKLLTVKPLFLHLKLFLNT
;
A
#
# COMPACT_ATOMS: atom_id res chain seq x y z
N MET A 1 -12.04 -21.82 29.86
CA MET A 1 -12.43 -20.48 30.36
C MET A 1 -11.82 -19.35 29.54
N ASN A 2 -10.87 -19.62 28.63
CA ASN A 2 -10.25 -18.61 27.76
C ASN A 2 -11.04 -18.35 26.46
N ASP A 3 -11.70 -19.37 25.90
CA ASP A 3 -12.31 -19.26 24.56
C ASP A 3 -13.46 -18.24 24.50
N LEU A 4 -14.28 -18.15 25.55
CA LEU A 4 -15.37 -17.15 25.65
C LEU A 4 -14.84 -15.71 25.71
N GLU A 5 -13.71 -15.49 26.38
CA GLU A 5 -13.08 -14.18 26.47
C GLU A 5 -12.45 -13.77 25.12
N ASP A 6 -11.94 -14.75 24.36
CA ASP A 6 -11.38 -14.55 23.03
C ASP A 6 -12.48 -14.33 21.97
N GLU A 7 -13.63 -15.00 22.10
CA GLU A 7 -14.85 -14.75 21.30
C GLU A 7 -15.35 -13.32 21.49
N GLU A 8 -15.46 -12.85 22.73
CA GLU A 8 -15.96 -11.51 23.06
C GLU A 8 -15.04 -10.41 22.51
N LYS A 9 -13.72 -10.55 22.68
CA LYS A 9 -12.71 -9.64 22.11
C LYS A 9 -12.79 -9.56 20.59
N ALA A 10 -12.97 -10.69 19.91
CA ALA A 10 -13.11 -10.72 18.46
C ALA A 10 -14.37 -9.96 18.00
N ILE A 11 -15.50 -10.17 18.70
CA ILE A 11 -16.77 -9.52 18.39
C ILE A 11 -16.72 -8.02 18.66
N GLU A 12 -16.12 -7.58 19.77
CA GLU A 12 -15.95 -6.16 20.07
C GLU A 12 -15.10 -5.45 19.00
N PHE A 13 -14.00 -6.08 18.58
CA PHE A 13 -13.16 -5.57 17.50
C PHE A 13 -13.95 -5.44 16.19
N TRP A 14 -14.73 -6.47 15.83
CA TRP A 14 -15.56 -6.44 14.62
C TRP A 14 -16.64 -5.38 14.68
N HIS A 15 -17.32 -5.25 15.82
CA HIS A 15 -18.35 -4.23 16.02
C HIS A 15 -17.76 -2.82 15.90
N ALA A 16 -16.59 -2.57 16.49
CA ALA A 16 -15.90 -1.27 16.37
C ALA A 16 -15.46 -0.98 14.93
N ALA A 17 -14.90 -1.98 14.22
CA ALA A 17 -14.51 -1.85 12.83
C ALA A 17 -15.72 -1.63 11.90
N PHE A 18 -16.82 -2.36 12.15
CA PHE A 18 -18.08 -2.24 11.43
C PHE A 18 -18.64 -0.83 11.56
N LYS A 19 -18.72 -0.31 12.79
CA LYS A 19 -19.20 1.04 13.08
C LYS A 19 -18.37 2.13 12.38
N ARG A 20 -17.03 2.00 12.39
CA ARG A 20 -16.17 2.93 11.65
C ARG A 20 -16.47 2.90 10.14
N GLY A 21 -16.66 1.71 9.57
CA GLY A 21 -17.04 1.56 8.17
C GLY A 21 -18.37 2.23 7.83
N THR A 22 -19.40 2.02 8.68
CA THR A 22 -20.73 2.62 8.49
C THR A 22 -20.73 4.13 8.71
N ASP A 23 -19.89 4.66 9.60
CA ASP A 23 -19.69 6.10 9.77
C ASP A 23 -19.11 6.73 8.50
N PHE A 24 -18.07 6.12 7.91
CA PHE A 24 -17.50 6.58 6.63
C PHE A 24 -18.51 6.52 5.49
N ASP A 25 -19.28 5.44 5.40
CA ASP A 25 -20.34 5.27 4.40
C ASP A 25 -21.41 6.36 4.54
N LEU A 26 -21.86 6.61 5.77
CA LEU A 26 -22.82 7.66 6.12
C LEU A 26 -22.29 9.07 5.78
N TRP A 27 -21.00 9.32 5.99
CA TRP A 27 -20.36 10.59 5.67
C TRP A 27 -20.06 10.78 4.18
N GLY A 28 -20.46 9.83 3.32
CA GLY A 28 -20.18 9.90 1.89
C GLY A 28 -18.70 9.72 1.56
N GLN A 29 -17.99 8.93 2.35
CA GLN A 29 -16.58 8.54 2.15
C GLN A 29 -16.53 7.07 1.67
N PRO A 30 -16.92 6.79 0.41
CA PRO A 30 -17.09 5.43 -0.07
C PRO A 30 -15.77 4.64 -0.09
N VAL A 31 -14.62 5.30 -0.27
CA VAL A 31 -13.31 4.63 -0.32
C VAL A 31 -12.92 4.09 1.06
N GLU A 32 -13.06 4.91 2.09
CA GLU A 32 -12.80 4.56 3.48
C GLU A 32 -13.81 3.52 3.99
N ALA A 33 -15.07 3.64 3.58
CA ALA A 33 -16.10 2.65 3.85
C ALA A 33 -15.76 1.29 3.19
N ILE A 34 -15.42 1.28 1.90
CA ILE A 34 -15.05 0.06 1.16
C ILE A 34 -13.81 -0.59 1.78
N ASP A 35 -12.73 0.16 2.05
CA ASP A 35 -11.52 -0.38 2.68
C ASP A 35 -11.83 -0.97 4.06
N GLY A 36 -12.61 -0.26 4.88
CA GLY A 36 -13.06 -0.73 6.18
C GLY A 36 -13.86 -2.03 6.10
N TYR A 37 -14.86 -2.07 5.22
CA TYR A 37 -15.71 -3.24 5.00
C TYR A 37 -14.94 -4.43 4.43
N GLN A 38 -14.03 -4.23 3.47
CA GLN A 38 -13.21 -5.31 2.89
C GLN A 38 -12.25 -5.92 3.93
N ARG A 39 -11.59 -5.09 4.75
CA ARG A 39 -10.72 -5.56 5.83
C ARG A 39 -11.51 -6.34 6.87
N LEU A 40 -12.68 -5.83 7.25
CA LEU A 40 -13.56 -6.48 8.20
C LEU A 40 -14.09 -7.81 7.65
N SER A 41 -14.57 -7.83 6.41
CA SER A 41 -15.04 -9.04 5.71
C SER A 41 -13.98 -10.13 5.69
N LYS A 42 -12.76 -9.81 5.23
CA LYS A 42 -11.62 -10.74 5.22
C LYS A 42 -11.25 -11.23 6.61
N HIS A 43 -11.31 -10.36 7.61
CA HIS A 43 -11.00 -10.76 8.97
C HIS A 43 -12.07 -11.70 9.53
N ILE A 44 -13.36 -11.41 9.33
CA ILE A 44 -14.48 -12.26 9.74
C ILE A 44 -14.41 -13.63 9.04
N GLN A 45 -14.07 -13.64 7.74
CA GLN A 45 -13.96 -14.88 6.96
C GLN A 45 -12.93 -15.87 7.51
N LYS A 46 -11.86 -15.38 8.17
CA LYS A 46 -10.88 -16.27 8.83
C LYS A 46 -11.48 -17.08 9.98
N TYR A 47 -12.56 -16.60 10.58
CA TYR A 47 -13.23 -17.25 11.71
C TYR A 47 -14.48 -18.02 11.29
N SER A 48 -14.94 -17.82 10.05
CA SER A 48 -16.09 -18.52 9.48
C SER A 48 -15.72 -19.81 8.72
N THR A 49 -14.43 -20.12 8.60
CA THR A 49 -13.93 -21.37 8.00
C THR A 49 -14.12 -22.56 8.94
N SER A 50 -14.11 -23.77 8.36
CA SER A 50 -14.20 -25.02 9.12
C SER A 50 -13.05 -25.18 10.12
N ASP A 51 -11.87 -24.64 9.81
CA ASP A 51 -10.64 -24.78 10.61
C ASP A 51 -10.63 -23.91 11.88
N SER A 52 -11.48 -22.89 11.96
CA SER A 52 -11.60 -22.05 13.15
C SER A 52 -12.39 -22.79 14.24
N LEU A 53 -11.80 -23.02 15.41
CA LEU A 53 -12.49 -23.65 16.54
C LEU A 53 -13.20 -22.66 17.47
N LEU A 54 -13.01 -21.36 17.23
CA LEU A 54 -13.47 -20.29 18.13
C LEU A 54 -14.99 -20.04 18.08
N PHE A 55 -15.68 -20.51 17.05
CA PHE A 55 -17.12 -20.29 16.89
C PHE A 55 -17.82 -21.59 16.48
N THR A 56 -19.08 -21.74 16.90
CA THR A 56 -19.95 -22.85 16.47
C THR A 56 -20.29 -22.74 14.98
N ASP A 57 -20.67 -23.84 14.35
CA ASP A 57 -21.07 -23.84 12.92
C ASP A 57 -22.25 -22.91 12.63
N GLU A 58 -23.16 -22.72 13.59
CA GLU A 58 -24.26 -21.76 13.45
C GLU A 58 -23.73 -20.31 13.45
N GLN A 59 -22.85 -19.97 14.38
CA GLN A 59 -22.20 -18.65 14.44
C GLN A 59 -21.34 -18.40 13.18
N LYS A 60 -20.59 -19.40 12.70
CA LYS A 60 -19.82 -19.32 11.45
C LYS A 60 -20.70 -19.00 10.25
N ARG A 61 -21.89 -19.62 10.14
CA ARG A 61 -22.86 -19.30 9.08
C ARG A 61 -23.33 -17.85 9.17
N VAL A 62 -23.58 -17.33 10.37
CA VAL A 62 -23.93 -15.92 10.57
C VAL A 62 -22.76 -15.01 10.16
N LEU A 63 -21.54 -15.31 10.59
CA LEU A 63 -20.33 -14.57 10.23
C LEU A 63 -20.11 -14.53 8.71
N SER A 64 -20.29 -15.66 8.01
CA SER A 64 -20.24 -15.72 6.55
C SER A 64 -21.28 -14.81 5.89
N LYS A 65 -22.51 -14.78 6.40
CA LYS A 65 -23.57 -13.88 5.89
C LYS A 65 -23.20 -12.40 6.10
N ILE A 66 -22.63 -12.04 7.24
CA ILE A 66 -22.14 -10.69 7.52
C ILE A 66 -21.06 -10.30 6.51
N ALA A 67 -20.06 -11.17 6.29
CA ALA A 67 -19.00 -10.93 5.32
C ALA A 67 -19.54 -10.70 3.90
N ILE A 68 -20.50 -11.52 3.46
CA ILE A 68 -21.15 -11.34 2.16
C ILE A 68 -21.87 -9.98 2.08
N CYS A 69 -22.59 -9.56 3.12
CA CYS A 69 -23.26 -8.24 3.11
C CYS A 69 -22.26 -7.09 3.01
N LEU A 70 -21.11 -7.19 3.68
CA LEU A 70 -20.02 -6.20 3.57
C LEU A 70 -19.47 -6.15 2.14
N ASP A 71 -19.23 -7.30 1.52
CA ASP A 71 -18.71 -7.38 0.15
C ASP A 71 -19.72 -6.82 -0.87
N LEU A 72 -21.01 -7.13 -0.70
CA LEU A 72 -22.09 -6.59 -1.53
C LEU A 72 -22.25 -5.07 -1.35
N ARG A 73 -22.09 -4.55 -0.12
CA ARG A 73 -22.09 -3.09 0.09
C ARG A 73 -20.90 -2.45 -0.61
N CYS A 74 -19.72 -3.07 -0.57
CA CYS A 74 -18.56 -2.57 -1.31
C CYS A 74 -18.87 -2.44 -2.80
N LYS A 75 -19.49 -3.47 -3.40
CA LYS A 75 -19.91 -3.43 -4.81
C LYS A 75 -20.91 -2.31 -5.08
N ALA A 76 -21.89 -2.10 -4.20
CA ALA A 76 -22.86 -1.02 -4.33
C ALA A 76 -22.20 0.37 -4.24
N LEU A 77 -21.21 0.55 -3.36
CA LEU A 77 -20.46 1.80 -3.21
C LEU A 77 -19.53 2.10 -4.38
N LEU A 78 -18.95 1.06 -5.00
CA LEU A 78 -18.10 1.18 -6.19
C LEU A 78 -18.86 1.65 -7.43
N HIS A 79 -20.13 1.28 -7.53
CA HIS A 79 -20.97 1.53 -8.71
C HIS A 79 -22.19 2.38 -8.33
N GLN A 80 -21.94 3.65 -7.97
CA GLN A 80 -23.00 4.61 -7.59
C GLN A 80 -24.11 4.67 -8.65
N GLY A 81 -25.26 4.05 -8.36
CA GLY A 81 -26.49 4.12 -9.16
C GLY A 81 -26.69 3.04 -10.22
N ALA A 82 -25.80 2.05 -10.37
CA ALA A 82 -25.93 1.00 -11.39
C ALA A 82 -26.22 -0.41 -10.84
N ILE A 83 -25.98 -0.65 -9.54
CA ILE A 83 -26.16 -1.96 -8.90
C ILE A 83 -27.09 -1.80 -7.69
N GLU A 84 -28.26 -2.43 -7.73
CA GLU A 84 -29.05 -2.72 -6.53
C GLU A 84 -28.31 -3.78 -5.72
N GLY A 85 -27.51 -3.35 -4.75
CA GLY A 85 -26.83 -4.21 -3.78
C GLY A 85 -27.37 -3.97 -2.37
N ILE A 86 -26.55 -4.29 -1.36
CA ILE A 86 -26.90 -4.00 0.04
C ILE A 86 -26.90 -2.48 0.30
N SER A 87 -28.03 -1.97 0.78
CA SER A 87 -28.15 -0.56 1.19
C SER A 87 -27.45 -0.30 2.53
N LEU A 88 -27.15 0.97 2.83
CA LEU A 88 -26.60 1.34 4.15
C LEU A 88 -27.60 1.03 5.27
N ASP A 89 -28.90 1.18 5.01
CA ASP A 89 -29.94 0.88 6.00
C ASP A 89 -30.05 -0.62 6.27
N ASP A 90 -29.87 -1.47 5.24
CA ASP A 90 -29.79 -2.92 5.44
C ASP A 90 -28.53 -3.31 6.21
N LEU A 91 -27.40 -2.64 5.94
CA LEU A 91 -26.18 -2.88 6.68
C LEU A 91 -26.35 -2.50 8.16
N LYS A 92 -26.96 -1.37 8.48
CA LYS A 92 -27.24 -0.97 9.87
C LYS A 92 -28.10 -1.99 10.64
N LYS A 93 -29.01 -2.71 9.98
CA LYS A 93 -29.79 -3.79 10.62
C LYS A 93 -28.90 -4.94 11.13
N ILE A 94 -27.74 -5.15 10.50
CA ILE A 94 -26.76 -6.20 10.84
C ILE A 94 -25.92 -5.83 12.09
N GLU A 95 -25.84 -4.55 12.47
CA GLU A 95 -25.08 -4.12 13.67
C GLU A 95 -25.51 -4.88 14.93
N SER A 96 -26.83 -5.07 15.09
CA SER A 96 -27.39 -5.79 16.23
C SER A 96 -27.06 -7.29 16.24
N THR A 97 -26.66 -7.86 15.08
CA THR A 97 -26.33 -9.28 14.92
C THR A 97 -24.99 -9.63 15.56
N PHE A 98 -24.01 -8.71 15.60
CA PHE A 98 -22.74 -8.93 16.32
C PHE A 98 -22.96 -9.17 17.81
N LYS A 99 -23.81 -8.36 18.45
CA LYS A 99 -24.14 -8.50 19.88
C LYS A 99 -24.97 -9.75 20.19
N LYS A 100 -25.72 -10.25 19.21
CA LYS A 100 -26.54 -11.47 19.33
C LYS A 100 -25.75 -12.74 19.00
N LEU A 101 -24.55 -12.62 18.44
CA LEU A 101 -23.72 -13.74 18.00
C LEU A 101 -23.33 -14.68 19.16
N LEU A 102 -23.20 -14.15 20.38
CA LEU A 102 -22.92 -14.93 21.59
C LEU A 102 -24.15 -15.54 22.28
N ASN A 103 -25.37 -15.07 21.95
CA ASN A 103 -26.60 -15.41 22.68
C ASN A 103 -27.53 -16.39 21.92
N THR A 104 -26.96 -17.14 20.97
CA THR A 104 -27.53 -18.26 20.18
C THR A 104 -29.03 -18.54 20.34
N ARG A 105 -29.86 -17.72 19.67
CA ARG A 105 -31.20 -18.08 19.12
C ARG A 105 -31.58 -17.15 17.96
N SER A 106 -30.64 -16.79 17.09
CA SER A 106 -30.96 -15.88 15.98
C SER A 106 -31.52 -16.70 14.81
N LYS A 107 -32.83 -16.99 14.84
CA LYS A 107 -33.48 -17.78 13.80
C LYS A 107 -33.53 -17.08 12.44
N ASP A 108 -33.46 -15.76 12.41
CA ASP A 108 -33.53 -14.99 11.17
C ASP A 108 -32.39 -13.97 11.06
N PHE A 109 -31.63 -14.04 9.96
CA PHE A 109 -30.64 -13.02 9.60
C PHE A 109 -31.39 -11.81 9.00
N PRO A 110 -31.09 -10.57 9.40
CA PRO A 110 -31.98 -9.42 9.17
C PRO A 110 -32.02 -8.92 7.71
N VAL A 111 -31.30 -9.58 6.80
CA VAL A 111 -31.14 -9.19 5.40
C VAL A 111 -31.24 -10.44 4.52
N ASP A 112 -31.99 -10.36 3.42
CA ASP A 112 -32.04 -11.44 2.43
C ASP A 112 -30.79 -11.41 1.55
N VAL A 113 -29.76 -12.12 2.00
CA VAL A 113 -28.46 -12.21 1.33
C VAL A 113 -28.60 -12.83 -0.07
N VAL A 114 -29.54 -13.76 -0.26
CA VAL A 114 -29.70 -14.46 -1.55
C VAL A 114 -30.32 -13.53 -2.58
N ALA A 115 -31.37 -12.79 -2.21
CA ALA A 115 -31.96 -11.78 -3.08
C ALA A 115 -30.93 -10.71 -3.49
N ALA A 116 -30.14 -10.21 -2.52
CA ALA A 116 -29.11 -9.21 -2.78
C ALA A 116 -27.97 -9.72 -3.70
N GLN A 117 -27.62 -11.01 -3.60
CA GLN A 117 -26.64 -11.62 -4.50
C GLN A 117 -27.17 -11.74 -5.93
N LEU A 118 -28.45 -12.06 -6.11
CA LEU A 118 -29.08 -12.17 -7.43
C LEU A 118 -29.19 -10.80 -8.13
N GLN A 119 -29.53 -9.75 -7.38
CA GLN A 119 -29.57 -8.38 -7.90
C GLN A 119 -28.19 -7.86 -8.33
N ALA A 120 -27.12 -8.31 -7.66
CA ALA A 120 -25.75 -7.96 -8.04
C ALA A 120 -25.23 -8.68 -9.31
N GLN A 121 -25.95 -9.67 -9.84
CA GLN A 121 -25.53 -10.48 -11.01
C GLN A 121 -26.10 -9.99 -12.35
N THR A 122 -27.05 -9.05 -12.37
CA THR A 122 -27.68 -8.56 -13.61
C THR A 122 -26.91 -7.41 -14.30
N ALA A 123 -25.78 -6.97 -13.74
CA ALA A 123 -24.87 -6.05 -14.40
C ALA A 123 -24.02 -6.79 -15.46
N PRO A 124 -23.74 -6.20 -16.64
CA PRO A 124 -23.08 -6.90 -17.73
C PRO A 124 -21.71 -7.43 -17.30
N THR A 125 -21.58 -8.75 -17.39
CA THR A 125 -20.38 -9.52 -17.09
C THR A 125 -19.30 -9.23 -18.12
N ASN A 126 -18.46 -8.23 -17.87
CA ASN A 126 -17.14 -8.19 -18.48
C ASN A 126 -16.21 -9.08 -17.67
N GLN A 127 -15.73 -10.16 -18.28
CA GLN A 127 -14.66 -11.03 -17.78
C GLN A 127 -13.29 -10.32 -17.80
N PHE A 128 -13.19 -9.16 -17.17
CA PHE A 128 -11.93 -8.44 -17.03
C PHE A 128 -11.79 -7.92 -15.60
N TYR A 129 -10.57 -8.05 -15.08
CA TYR A 129 -10.03 -7.52 -13.83
C TYR A 129 -10.12 -8.43 -12.58
N GLU A 130 -9.50 -9.61 -12.65
CA GLU A 130 -8.82 -10.21 -11.48
C GLU A 130 -7.40 -9.62 -11.26
N ASN A 131 -6.92 -8.69 -12.12
CA ASN A 131 -5.53 -8.23 -12.13
C ASN A 131 -5.20 -6.98 -11.26
N GLU A 132 -6.18 -6.21 -10.76
CA GLU A 132 -5.85 -4.98 -10.00
C GLU A 132 -5.32 -5.25 -8.59
N GLY A 133 -5.72 -6.37 -7.99
CA GLY A 133 -5.19 -6.82 -6.70
C GLY A 133 -3.72 -7.24 -6.76
N ASP A 134 -3.28 -7.79 -7.90
CA ASP A 134 -1.91 -8.26 -8.07
C ASP A 134 -0.96 -7.14 -8.52
N GLU A 135 -1.39 -6.18 -9.35
CA GLU A 135 -0.54 -5.02 -9.67
C GLU A 135 -0.26 -4.13 -8.45
N GLN A 136 -1.25 -3.88 -7.59
CA GLN A 136 -1.04 -3.09 -6.36
C GLN A 136 -0.18 -3.87 -5.34
N ARG A 137 -0.30 -5.22 -5.29
CA ARG A 137 0.54 -6.08 -4.44
C ARG A 137 1.97 -6.21 -4.95
N GLU A 138 2.19 -6.31 -6.26
CA GLU A 138 3.52 -6.34 -6.86
C GLU A 138 4.20 -4.96 -6.75
N ARG A 139 3.49 -3.85 -6.94
CA ARG A 139 4.02 -2.50 -6.65
C ARG A 139 4.42 -2.32 -5.19
N ALA A 140 3.67 -2.90 -4.26
CA ALA A 140 4.01 -2.84 -2.84
C ALA A 140 5.32 -3.58 -2.50
N LYS A 141 5.67 -4.63 -3.26
CA LYS A 141 6.92 -5.39 -3.07
C LYS A 141 8.15 -4.66 -3.62
N GLY A 142 7.99 -3.77 -4.59
CA GLY A 142 9.12 -3.14 -5.30
C GLY A 142 9.81 -4.10 -6.27
N SER A 143 10.89 -3.62 -6.89
CA SER A 143 11.66 -4.32 -7.93
C SER A 143 13.17 -4.33 -7.66
N LEU A 144 13.57 -4.22 -6.39
CA LEU A 144 14.98 -4.29 -5.99
C LEU A 144 15.63 -5.60 -6.43
N LEU A 145 16.82 -5.49 -7.01
CA LEU A 145 17.58 -6.62 -7.54
C LEU A 145 18.63 -7.08 -6.52
N PRO A 146 19.00 -8.37 -6.54
CA PRO A 146 20.01 -8.90 -5.63
C PRO A 146 21.38 -8.25 -5.85
N LYS A 147 22.26 -8.39 -4.85
CA LYS A 147 23.65 -7.94 -4.97
C LYS A 147 24.34 -8.61 -6.17
N PRO A 148 24.96 -7.85 -7.09
CA PRO A 148 25.65 -8.41 -8.24
C PRO A 148 26.79 -9.34 -7.84
N ILE A 149 27.05 -10.35 -8.67
CA ILE A 149 28.21 -11.23 -8.51
C ILE A 149 29.47 -10.44 -8.83
N HIS A 150 30.39 -10.38 -7.87
CA HIS A 150 31.68 -9.73 -8.04
C HIS A 150 32.55 -10.52 -9.02
N PHE A 151 33.05 -9.87 -10.07
CA PHE A 151 34.01 -10.46 -11.00
C PHE A 151 35.17 -9.48 -11.24
N GLY A 152 36.38 -9.86 -10.81
CA GLY A 152 37.62 -9.20 -11.24
C GLY A 152 38.06 -7.92 -10.53
N GLY A 153 37.92 -7.82 -9.20
CA GLY A 153 38.53 -6.73 -8.39
C GLY A 153 37.97 -5.33 -8.67
N LYS A 154 36.78 -5.26 -9.26
CA LYS A 154 36.08 -4.02 -9.57
C LYS A 154 35.07 -3.69 -8.48
N SER A 155 34.94 -2.40 -8.18
CA SER A 155 34.07 -1.89 -7.12
C SER A 155 32.60 -2.01 -7.49
N VAL A 156 31.79 -2.53 -6.56
CA VAL A 156 30.33 -2.55 -6.63
C VAL A 156 29.77 -1.68 -5.51
N LEU A 157 28.78 -0.85 -5.83
CA LEU A 157 28.15 0.06 -4.88
C LEU A 157 26.84 -0.53 -4.35
N THR A 158 26.72 -0.57 -3.03
CA THR A 158 25.44 -0.76 -2.34
C THR A 158 25.06 0.54 -1.64
N ILE A 159 23.80 0.96 -1.78
CA ILE A 159 23.28 2.19 -1.19
C ILE A 159 22.14 1.81 -0.26
N ARG A 160 22.31 2.04 1.04
CA ARG A 160 21.21 1.99 1.99
C ARG A 160 20.45 3.30 1.94
N ILE A 161 19.19 3.23 1.55
CA ILE A 161 18.24 4.33 1.67
C ILE A 161 17.69 4.27 3.09
N GLU A 162 18.10 5.20 3.96
CA GLU A 162 17.69 5.20 5.37
C GLU A 162 16.31 5.84 5.51
N LYS A 163 16.21 7.12 5.11
CA LYS A 163 15.00 7.92 5.23
C LYS A 163 15.03 9.14 4.31
N ILE A 164 13.87 9.71 4.05
CA ILE A 164 13.73 10.98 3.33
C ILE A 164 12.93 11.99 4.15
N GLY A 165 13.47 13.20 4.27
CA GLY A 165 12.82 14.32 4.96
C GLY A 165 11.87 15.09 4.04
N LEU A 166 10.59 15.19 4.40
CA LEU A 166 9.54 15.92 3.69
C LEU A 166 8.60 16.58 4.69
N LYS A 167 8.15 17.82 4.41
CA LYS A 167 7.28 18.60 5.32
C LYS A 167 5.94 17.93 5.63
N ASP A 168 5.51 17.04 4.75
CA ASP A 168 4.22 16.38 4.69
C ASP A 168 4.38 14.85 4.56
N ALA A 169 5.47 14.30 5.13
CA ALA A 169 5.87 12.91 4.96
C ALA A 169 4.75 11.89 5.26
N THR A 170 3.98 12.11 6.33
CA THR A 170 2.89 11.22 6.75
C THR A 170 1.69 11.19 5.81
N GLN A 171 1.55 12.19 4.93
CA GLN A 171 0.41 12.33 4.02
C GLN A 171 0.57 11.53 2.72
N TYR A 172 1.78 11.06 2.42
CA TYR A 172 2.04 10.33 1.18
C TYR A 172 1.52 8.91 1.27
N ILE A 173 0.72 8.51 0.28
CA ILE A 173 0.14 7.16 0.16
C ILE A 173 1.05 6.31 -0.71
N ASP A 174 1.31 5.09 -0.27
CA ASP A 174 2.23 4.13 -0.91
C ASP A 174 3.57 4.75 -1.36
N PRO A 175 4.29 5.46 -0.46
CA PRO A 175 5.53 6.11 -0.82
C PRO A 175 6.62 5.09 -1.14
N HIS A 176 7.31 5.27 -2.25
CA HIS A 176 8.48 4.47 -2.63
C HIS A 176 9.52 5.36 -3.33
N ILE A 177 10.73 4.84 -3.50
CA ILE A 177 11.80 5.50 -4.23
C ILE A 177 12.17 4.64 -5.44
N GLN A 178 12.13 5.26 -6.60
CA GLN A 178 12.66 4.71 -7.84
C GLN A 178 14.13 5.12 -7.96
N VAL A 179 15.02 4.14 -8.15
CA VAL A 179 16.46 4.33 -8.33
C VAL A 179 16.85 3.99 -9.75
N SER A 180 17.58 4.89 -10.40
CA SER A 180 18.10 4.69 -11.76
C SER A 180 19.51 5.24 -11.89
N VAL A 181 20.33 4.61 -12.74
CA VAL A 181 21.66 5.11 -13.10
C VAL A 181 21.59 5.60 -14.53
N LYS A 182 21.95 6.86 -14.75
CA LYS A 182 21.81 7.50 -16.07
C LYS A 182 23.10 8.18 -16.49
N ASP A 183 23.32 8.22 -17.79
CA ASP A 183 24.47 8.91 -18.38
C ASP A 183 24.30 10.45 -18.37
N SER A 184 25.24 11.16 -18.99
CA SER A 184 25.20 12.63 -19.11
C SER A 184 24.03 13.17 -19.97
N GLN A 185 23.42 12.33 -20.80
CA GLN A 185 22.26 12.69 -21.63
C GLN A 185 20.92 12.30 -20.98
N GLY A 186 20.96 11.53 -19.89
CA GLY A 186 19.79 11.07 -19.15
C GLY A 186 19.29 9.69 -19.57
N SER A 187 20.07 8.95 -20.36
CA SER A 187 19.75 7.59 -20.79
C SER A 187 20.14 6.56 -19.73
N ASP A 188 19.32 5.54 -19.54
CA ASP A 188 19.55 4.49 -18.54
C ASP A 188 20.78 3.63 -18.86
N LEU A 189 21.60 3.40 -17.82
CA LEU A 189 22.82 2.58 -17.87
C LEU A 189 22.66 1.23 -17.16
N THR A 190 21.64 1.09 -16.32
CA THR A 190 21.28 -0.14 -15.60
C THR A 190 19.77 -0.29 -15.57
N SER A 191 19.29 -1.48 -15.19
CA SER A 191 17.88 -1.67 -14.86
C SER A 191 17.45 -0.72 -13.75
N LEU A 192 16.27 -0.13 -13.93
CA LEU A 192 15.57 0.66 -12.93
C LEU A 192 15.11 -0.25 -11.79
N GLN A 193 15.14 0.27 -10.56
CA GLN A 193 14.78 -0.48 -9.36
C GLN A 193 13.89 0.38 -8.47
N ASP A 194 12.74 -0.16 -8.07
CA ASP A 194 11.83 0.46 -7.13
C ASP A 194 11.98 -0.17 -5.76
N THR A 195 12.05 0.66 -4.73
CA THR A 195 11.91 0.16 -3.37
C THR A 195 10.51 -0.42 -3.16
N PRO A 196 10.34 -1.38 -2.23
CA PRO A 196 9.04 -1.64 -1.64
C PRO A 196 8.39 -0.35 -1.12
N VAL A 197 7.07 -0.40 -0.94
CA VAL A 197 6.34 0.71 -0.31
C VAL A 197 6.78 0.86 1.15
N ALA A 198 7.18 2.07 1.52
CA ALA A 198 7.55 2.40 2.88
C ALA A 198 6.30 2.52 3.78
N ILE A 199 6.26 1.71 4.83
CA ILE A 199 5.16 1.66 5.80
C ILE A 199 5.42 2.63 6.96
N ALA A 200 6.68 2.75 7.39
CA ALA A 200 7.08 3.57 8.54
C ALA A 200 7.22 5.05 8.15
N LYS A 201 6.49 5.92 8.86
CA LYS A 201 6.48 7.37 8.67
C LYS A 201 6.47 8.05 10.04
N GLU A 202 7.37 8.99 10.26
CA GLU A 202 7.60 9.66 11.54
C GLU A 202 7.74 11.16 11.31
N ASP A 203 6.82 11.97 11.83
CA ASP A 203 6.80 13.43 11.67
C ASP A 203 7.02 13.90 10.21
N ASN A 204 8.24 14.33 9.91
CA ASN A 204 8.69 14.83 8.62
C ASN A 204 9.53 13.80 7.85
N TYR A 205 9.47 12.51 8.19
CA TYR A 205 10.27 11.48 7.56
C TYR A 205 9.44 10.30 7.07
N VAL A 206 9.80 9.78 5.91
CA VAL A 206 9.45 8.42 5.47
C VAL A 206 10.69 7.56 5.65
N ILE A 207 10.54 6.43 6.36
CA ILE A 207 11.64 5.54 6.73
C ILE A 207 11.66 4.34 5.78
N PHE A 208 12.82 4.08 5.19
CA PHE A 208 13.03 3.02 4.19
C PHE A 208 13.90 1.90 4.77
N ASN A 209 15.09 2.23 5.29
CA ASN A 209 16.07 1.29 5.82
C ASN A 209 16.29 0.04 4.93
N MET A 210 16.54 0.27 3.65
CA MET A 210 16.65 -0.79 2.65
C MET A 210 17.83 -0.55 1.70
N ASP A 211 18.46 -1.65 1.30
CA ASP A 211 19.65 -1.65 0.48
C ASP A 211 19.28 -1.78 -1.01
N VAL A 212 19.86 -0.90 -1.82
CA VAL A 212 19.76 -0.93 -3.28
C VAL A 212 21.15 -1.23 -3.85
N HIS A 213 21.25 -2.25 -4.69
CA HIS A 213 22.53 -2.64 -5.29
C HIS A 213 22.62 -2.11 -6.72
N ILE A 214 23.65 -1.33 -7.02
CA ILE A 214 23.90 -0.85 -8.38
C ILE A 214 24.34 -2.04 -9.24
N GLN A 215 23.56 -2.34 -10.27
CA GLN A 215 23.67 -3.58 -11.08
C GLN A 215 24.83 -3.56 -12.08
N LYS A 216 25.79 -2.66 -11.90
CA LYS A 216 26.99 -2.53 -12.72
C LYS A 216 28.11 -1.99 -11.84
N SER A 217 29.33 -2.45 -12.08
CA SER A 217 30.49 -1.89 -11.38
C SER A 217 30.63 -0.41 -11.70
N ILE A 218 30.87 0.40 -10.67
CA ILE A 218 31.02 1.86 -10.80
C ILE A 218 32.24 2.23 -11.66
N ASP A 219 33.29 1.39 -11.65
CA ASP A 219 34.50 1.56 -12.46
C ASP A 219 34.24 1.35 -13.96
N SER A 220 33.10 0.75 -14.32
CA SER A 220 32.72 0.46 -15.70
C SER A 220 31.62 1.39 -16.25
N LEU A 221 31.20 2.37 -15.45
CA LEU A 221 30.22 3.37 -15.88
C LEU A 221 30.94 4.49 -16.66
N PRO A 222 30.30 5.04 -17.71
CA PRO A 222 30.89 6.10 -18.52
C PRO A 222 31.00 7.40 -17.72
N PRO A 223 32.02 8.25 -17.97
CA PRO A 223 32.15 9.53 -17.29
C PRO A 223 30.89 10.40 -17.37
N GLY A 224 30.58 11.10 -16.27
CA GLY A 224 29.42 11.98 -16.17
C GLY A 224 28.09 11.26 -15.94
N TYR A 225 28.12 9.98 -15.55
CA TYR A 225 26.94 9.30 -15.02
C TYR A 225 26.51 9.89 -13.68
N ALA A 226 25.25 9.69 -13.33
CA ALA A 226 24.72 9.99 -12.00
C ALA A 226 23.67 8.94 -11.59
N ILE A 227 23.52 8.77 -10.28
CA ILE A 227 22.50 7.91 -9.67
C ILE A 227 21.35 8.81 -9.23
N PHE A 228 20.13 8.48 -9.67
CA PHE A 228 18.93 9.26 -9.40
C PHE A 228 18.03 8.52 -8.42
N PHE A 229 17.39 9.29 -7.54
CA PHE A 229 16.42 8.83 -6.56
C PHE A 229 15.15 9.65 -6.74
N GLU A 230 14.08 9.04 -7.22
CA GLU A 230 12.79 9.71 -7.40
C GLU A 230 11.83 9.24 -6.34
N PHE A 231 11.46 10.12 -5.41
CA PHE A 231 10.41 9.80 -4.43
C PHE A 231 9.05 9.93 -5.11
N GLN A 232 8.31 8.83 -5.11
CA GLN A 232 7.01 8.70 -5.71
C GLN A 232 5.95 8.36 -4.65
N HIS A 233 4.71 8.73 -4.93
CA HIS A 233 3.57 8.35 -4.11
C HIS A 233 2.33 8.19 -4.99
N TYR A 234 1.36 7.43 -4.50
CA TYR A 234 0.04 7.34 -5.10
C TYR A 234 -0.81 8.57 -4.80
N LYS A 235 -1.46 9.13 -5.83
CA LYS A 235 -2.41 10.25 -5.72
C LYS A 235 -3.83 9.73 -5.93
N PRO A 236 -4.63 9.49 -4.87
CA PRO A 236 -5.95 8.88 -5.01
C PRO A 236 -6.87 9.67 -5.96
N LYS A 237 -6.91 11.00 -5.83
CA LYS A 237 -7.72 11.87 -6.71
C LYS A 237 -7.39 11.75 -8.20
N LYS A 238 -6.16 11.36 -8.53
CA LYS A 238 -5.67 11.22 -9.90
C LYS A 238 -5.45 9.77 -10.32
N GLN A 239 -5.71 8.83 -9.41
CA GLN A 239 -5.46 7.39 -9.56
C GLN A 239 -4.11 7.07 -10.22
N THR A 240 -3.07 7.79 -9.84
CA THR A 240 -1.77 7.69 -10.50
C THR A 240 -0.63 7.81 -9.50
N VAL A 241 0.46 7.12 -9.78
CA VAL A 241 1.73 7.33 -9.08
C VAL A 241 2.40 8.57 -9.67
N SER A 242 2.88 9.46 -8.81
CA SER A 242 3.52 10.70 -9.25
C SER A 242 4.80 10.94 -8.48
N THR A 243 5.88 11.23 -9.21
CA THR A 243 7.09 11.79 -8.61
C THR A 243 6.75 13.10 -7.90
N ARG A 244 7.11 13.18 -6.62
CA ARG A 244 6.95 14.37 -5.78
C ARG A 244 8.17 15.28 -5.89
N CYS A 245 9.33 14.65 -5.78
CA CYS A 245 10.65 15.25 -5.75
C CYS A 245 11.69 14.20 -6.10
N TRP A 246 12.90 14.65 -6.35
CA TRP A 246 14.01 13.79 -6.76
C TRP A 246 15.32 14.31 -6.18
N ALA A 247 16.29 13.41 -6.05
CA ALA A 247 17.68 13.70 -5.73
C ALA A 247 18.57 12.97 -6.73
N PHE A 248 19.83 13.36 -6.80
CA PHE A 248 20.83 12.63 -7.57
C PHE A 248 22.20 12.73 -6.88
N MET A 249 23.11 11.85 -7.28
CA MET A 249 24.48 11.80 -6.82
C MET A 249 25.40 11.59 -8.04
N GLU A 250 26.38 12.47 -8.20
CA GLU A 250 27.39 12.36 -9.25
C GLU A 250 28.52 11.41 -8.85
N GLN A 251 29.36 11.05 -9.82
CA GLN A 251 30.42 10.05 -9.66
C GLN A 251 31.44 10.43 -8.56
N ASP A 252 31.79 11.71 -8.43
CA ASP A 252 32.79 12.21 -7.48
C ASP A 252 32.27 12.33 -6.04
N GLU A 253 30.95 12.25 -5.86
CA GLU A 253 30.29 12.22 -4.55
C GLU A 253 30.27 10.81 -3.94
N ILE A 254 30.55 9.77 -4.72
CA ILE A 254 30.52 8.38 -4.26
C ILE A 254 31.73 8.09 -3.37
N LYS A 255 31.48 8.00 -2.07
CA LYS A 255 32.46 7.65 -1.03
C LYS A 255 31.83 6.70 -0.02
N ASP A 256 32.64 5.81 0.55
CA ASP A 256 32.14 4.89 1.58
C ASP A 256 31.66 5.68 2.81
N GLY A 257 30.51 5.31 3.37
CA GLY A 257 29.94 5.95 4.55
C GLY A 257 28.66 6.77 4.30
N PRO A 258 28.29 7.65 5.24
CA PRO A 258 27.03 8.40 5.17
C PRO A 258 27.06 9.50 4.10
N ALA A 259 25.92 9.69 3.42
CA ALA A 259 25.70 10.79 2.50
C ALA A 259 24.30 11.39 2.70
N VAL A 260 24.17 12.69 2.42
CA VAL A 260 22.90 13.41 2.44
C VAL A 260 22.74 14.18 1.14
N LEU A 261 21.57 14.05 0.52
CA LEU A 261 21.28 14.71 -0.75
C LEU A 261 20.11 15.68 -0.59
N GLU A 262 20.24 16.88 -1.15
CA GLU A 262 19.12 17.79 -1.29
C GLU A 262 18.04 17.27 -2.24
N LEU A 263 16.82 17.76 -2.03
CA LEU A 263 15.65 17.37 -2.80
C LEU A 263 15.28 18.48 -3.79
N TYR A 264 15.00 18.07 -5.02
CA TYR A 264 14.62 18.94 -6.13
C TYR A 264 13.14 18.76 -6.49
N LYS A 265 12.53 19.84 -6.99
CA LYS A 265 11.15 19.84 -7.49
C LYS A 265 11.08 19.06 -8.81
N LYS A 266 9.97 18.35 -8.98
CA LYS A 266 9.58 17.77 -10.27
C LYS A 266 9.37 18.85 -11.36
N PRO A 267 9.42 18.50 -12.66
CA PRO A 267 9.79 17.18 -13.19
C PRO A 267 11.28 16.88 -12.97
N THR A 268 11.61 15.59 -12.92
CA THR A 268 12.99 15.12 -12.81
C THR A 268 13.77 15.55 -14.05
N ASN A 269 14.95 16.17 -13.87
CA ASN A 269 15.81 16.56 -14.97
C ASN A 269 17.09 15.71 -14.96
N PHE A 270 17.11 14.65 -15.77
CA PHE A 270 18.24 13.73 -15.82
C PHE A 270 19.52 14.33 -16.40
N LYS A 271 19.45 15.51 -17.03
CA LYS A 271 20.63 16.31 -17.44
C LYS A 271 21.17 17.23 -16.35
N ARG A 272 20.49 17.29 -15.19
CA ARG A 272 20.94 18.01 -13.98
C ARG A 272 21.15 19.52 -14.17
N LYS A 273 20.42 20.14 -15.11
CA LYS A 273 20.47 21.59 -15.40
C LYS A 273 19.29 22.34 -14.79
N GLY A 274 19.50 23.60 -14.38
CA GLY A 274 18.42 24.48 -13.93
C GLY A 274 17.65 23.94 -12.72
N LEU A 275 18.39 23.35 -11.78
CA LEU A 275 17.85 22.66 -10.61
C LEU A 275 17.04 23.60 -9.71
N LYS A 276 15.88 23.12 -9.23
CA LYS A 276 14.99 23.90 -8.35
C LYS A 276 14.82 23.15 -7.03
N LEU A 277 15.42 23.67 -5.96
CA LEU A 277 15.29 23.09 -4.62
C LEU A 277 13.81 22.96 -4.21
N LEU A 278 13.47 21.82 -3.63
CA LEU A 278 12.16 21.55 -3.04
C LEU A 278 11.94 22.43 -1.80
N THR A 279 12.96 22.54 -0.96
CA THR A 279 12.94 23.24 0.32
C THR A 279 14.36 23.67 0.70
N VAL A 280 14.47 24.74 1.49
CA VAL A 280 15.72 25.19 2.12
C VAL A 280 15.84 24.73 3.58
N LYS A 281 14.77 24.12 4.12
CA LYS A 281 14.78 23.48 5.45
C LYS A 281 15.73 22.26 5.42
N PRO A 282 16.30 21.84 6.56
CA PRO A 282 17.19 20.69 6.66
C PRO A 282 16.42 19.36 6.52
N LEU A 283 15.86 19.12 5.35
CA LEU A 283 15.07 17.95 4.97
C LEU A 283 15.71 17.34 3.72
N PHE A 284 16.38 16.21 3.91
CA PHE A 284 17.26 15.60 2.92
C PHE A 284 16.88 14.13 2.67
N LEU A 285 17.41 13.55 1.59
CA LEU A 285 17.50 12.11 1.45
C LEU A 285 18.76 11.64 2.20
N HIS A 286 18.59 10.74 3.17
CA HIS A 286 19.68 10.19 3.97
C HIS A 286 20.07 8.81 3.44
N LEU A 287 21.35 8.65 3.13
CA LEU A 287 21.92 7.47 2.53
C LEU A 287 23.14 6.98 3.31
N LYS A 288 23.43 5.68 3.21
CA LYS A 288 24.73 5.12 3.60
C LYS A 288 25.26 4.25 2.47
N LEU A 289 26.46 4.58 2.00
CA LEU A 289 27.11 3.94 0.86
C LEU A 289 28.09 2.89 1.37
N PHE A 290 28.12 1.77 0.67
CA PHE A 290 29.07 0.68 0.90
C PHE A 290 29.79 0.37 -0.41
N LEU A 291 31.06 0.74 -0.48
CA LEU A 291 31.94 0.38 -1.59
C LEU A 291 32.53 -1.00 -1.34
N ASN A 292 32.11 -1.97 -2.15
CA ASN A 292 32.56 -3.35 -2.06
C ASN A 292 33.56 -3.59 -3.21
N THR A 293 34.85 -3.62 -2.89
CA THR A 293 35.95 -3.95 -3.81
C THR A 293 36.24 -5.44 -3.84
#